data_AF-A0A1H9XDN4-F1
#
_entry.id   AF-A0A1H9XDN4-F1
#
_cell.length_a   1.000
_cell.length_b   1.000
_cell.length_c   1.000
_cell.angle_alpha   90.00
_cell.angle_beta   90.00
_cell.angle_gamma   90.00
#
_symmetry.space_group_name_H-M   'P 1'
#
loop_
_entity.id
_entity.type
_entity.pdbx_description
1 polymer ?
#
loop_
_entity_poly.entity_id
_entity_poly.type
_entity_poly.pdbx_seq_one_letter_code
_entity_poly.pdbx_strand_id
1 'polypeptide(L)'
;MNKESDRLYFIDNLKIALIMLVVAHHAGQAYGPGGWWFFLDDESINWLGRFFSVNAAFFMSMFFFLSAYFLPQSISRKGPKRFLKERLIRIGIPLLLGFLVIIPILMYLYYINFRDYEPISFFSYYVNIFFGLGNEPSNWSGPSWPDMQFGHLWFLEHLLVYAVVFSVWTFFTSKKTTKKFDGNIKVYQILSLWLVVSLVTFITRIWFPIDHWTAFLGFIQTEFAHVPQYVSFFV
;
A
#
# COMPACT_ATOMS: atom_id res chain seq x y z
N MET A 1 0.74 17.87 -36.95
CA MET A 1 0.21 18.33 -35.65
C MET A 1 0.37 17.21 -34.64
N ASN A 2 1.36 17.32 -33.74
CA ASN A 2 1.41 16.47 -32.55
C ASN A 2 0.17 16.83 -31.73
N LYS A 3 -0.75 15.88 -31.59
CA LYS A 3 -1.86 16.01 -30.66
C LYS A 3 -1.22 15.96 -29.28
N GLU A 4 -0.96 17.11 -28.67
CA GLU A 4 -0.62 17.17 -27.25
C GLU A 4 -1.68 16.33 -26.54
N SER A 5 -1.26 15.28 -25.85
CA SER A 5 -2.18 14.50 -25.06
C SER A 5 -2.75 15.43 -24.01
N ASP A 6 -4.04 15.78 -24.09
CA ASP A 6 -4.70 16.63 -23.11
C ASP A 6 -4.45 16.06 -21.71
N ARG A 7 -3.53 16.69 -21.01
CA ARG A 7 -3.12 16.30 -19.67
C ARG A 7 -4.27 16.68 -18.75
N LEU A 8 -4.80 15.69 -18.02
CA LEU A 8 -5.90 15.92 -17.09
C LEU A 8 -5.37 16.59 -15.81
N TYR A 9 -5.24 17.92 -15.82
CA TYR A 9 -4.69 18.69 -14.69
C TYR A 9 -5.40 18.42 -13.35
N PHE A 10 -6.71 18.18 -13.36
CA PHE A 10 -7.45 17.85 -12.15
C PHE A 10 -7.01 16.52 -11.51
N ILE A 11 -6.59 15.53 -12.31
CA ILE A 11 -6.06 14.25 -11.81
C ILE A 11 -4.72 14.48 -11.12
N ASP A 12 -3.89 15.37 -11.66
CA ASP A 12 -2.60 15.69 -11.05
C ASP A 12 -2.79 16.45 -9.74
N ASN A 13 -3.71 17.41 -9.69
CA ASN A 13 -4.06 18.11 -8.45
C ASN A 13 -4.61 17.14 -7.39
N LEU A 14 -5.46 16.19 -7.80
CA LEU A 14 -5.97 15.16 -6.90
C LEU A 14 -4.84 14.28 -6.35
N LYS A 15 -3.90 13.84 -7.19
CA LYS A 15 -2.73 13.08 -6.73
C LYS A 15 -1.88 13.88 -5.76
N ILE A 16 -1.61 15.15 -6.05
CA ILE A 16 -0.85 16.03 -5.15
C ILE A 16 -1.56 16.13 -3.80
N ALA A 17 -2.88 16.38 -3.79
CA ALA A 17 -3.66 16.44 -2.56
C ALA A 17 -3.59 15.13 -1.76
N LEU A 18 -3.72 13.97 -2.43
CA LEU A 18 -3.58 12.66 -1.79
C LEU A 18 -2.16 12.42 -1.25
N ILE A 19 -1.12 12.83 -1.97
CA ILE A 19 0.28 12.72 -1.50
C ILE A 19 0.50 13.60 -0.27
N MET A 20 -0.04 14.82 -0.25
CA MET A 20 0.04 15.70 0.92
C MET A 20 -0.65 15.06 2.14
N LEU A 21 -1.77 14.38 1.93
CA LEU A 21 -2.45 13.63 2.99
C LEU A 21 -1.60 12.45 3.50
N VAL A 22 -0.88 11.72 2.63
CA VAL A 22 0.07 10.67 3.04
C VAL A 22 1.16 11.25 3.94
N VAL A 23 1.76 12.38 3.52
CA VAL A 23 2.82 13.05 4.29
C VAL A 23 2.27 13.50 5.65
N ALA A 24 1.11 14.15 5.68
CA ALA A 24 0.48 14.59 6.93
C ALA A 24 0.11 13.42 7.86
N HIS A 25 -0.34 12.28 7.30
CA HIS A 25 -0.63 11.07 8.05
C HIS A 25 0.60 10.53 8.76
N HIS A 26 1.69 10.29 8.02
CA HIS A 26 2.94 9.77 8.58
C HIS A 26 3.63 10.75 9.53
N ALA A 27 3.58 12.05 9.24
CA ALA A 27 4.12 13.07 10.15
C ALA A 27 3.37 13.10 11.49
N GLY A 28 2.08 12.78 11.49
CA GLY A 28 1.26 12.76 12.70
C GLY A 28 1.37 11.48 13.53
N GLN A 29 1.79 10.34 12.96
CA GLN A 29 1.69 9.02 13.63
C GLN A 29 2.43 8.94 14.97
N ALA A 30 3.58 9.61 15.11
CA ALA A 30 4.31 9.65 16.38
C ALA A 30 3.57 10.41 17.51
N TYR A 31 2.62 11.27 17.15
CA TYR A 31 1.96 12.23 18.04
C TYR A 31 0.46 11.97 18.22
N GLY A 32 -0.09 10.91 17.64
CA GLY A 32 -1.52 10.65 17.63
C GLY A 32 -1.87 9.29 18.22
N PRO A 33 -3.12 9.09 18.66
CA PRO A 33 -3.56 7.80 19.14
C PRO A 33 -3.76 6.81 17.98
N GLY A 34 -3.37 5.55 18.21
CA GLY A 34 -3.60 4.43 17.29
C GLY A 34 -2.50 4.26 16.23
N GLY A 35 -2.42 3.06 15.65
CA GLY A 35 -1.35 2.71 14.73
C GLY A 35 -0.07 2.25 15.44
N TRP A 36 0.72 1.44 14.73
CA TRP A 36 2.11 1.20 15.10
C TRP A 36 3.02 2.25 14.45
N TRP A 37 4.00 2.75 15.20
CA TRP A 37 5.04 3.67 14.70
C TRP A 37 6.40 3.37 15.34
N PHE A 38 7.47 3.86 14.73
CA PHE A 38 8.85 3.63 15.20
C PHE A 38 9.17 4.27 16.56
N PHE A 39 8.47 5.34 16.91
CA PHE A 39 8.55 5.95 18.22
C PHE A 39 7.23 6.63 18.51
N LEU A 40 6.91 6.79 19.78
CA LEU A 40 5.75 7.56 20.22
C LEU A 40 6.25 8.65 21.15
N ASP A 41 5.74 9.86 20.96
CA ASP A 41 6.01 10.97 21.85
C ASP A 41 5.06 10.90 23.06
N ASP A 42 5.52 11.40 24.21
CA ASP A 42 4.68 11.54 25.40
C ASP A 42 3.59 12.59 25.18
N GLU A 43 3.89 13.62 24.37
CA GLU A 43 2.93 14.63 23.96
C GLU A 43 2.06 14.12 22.79
N SER A 44 0.87 13.60 23.13
CA SER A 44 -0.10 13.11 22.15
C SER A 44 -1.32 14.03 21.95
N ILE A 45 -1.71 14.21 20.68
CA ILE A 45 -2.86 15.00 20.26
C ILE A 45 -4.01 14.05 19.88
N ASN A 46 -4.96 13.86 20.79
CA ASN A 46 -6.10 12.96 20.59
C ASN A 46 -6.95 13.28 19.34
N TRP A 47 -6.98 14.53 18.88
CA TRP A 47 -7.68 14.92 17.66
C TRP A 47 -7.13 14.22 16.40
N LEU A 48 -5.83 13.88 16.38
CA LEU A 48 -5.21 13.19 15.24
C LEU A 48 -5.86 11.84 14.95
N GLY A 49 -6.40 11.15 15.96
CA GLY A 49 -7.14 9.89 15.73
C GLY A 49 -8.35 10.06 14.80
N ARG A 50 -9.04 11.21 14.85
CA ARG A 50 -10.14 11.52 13.93
C ARG A 50 -9.62 11.78 12.52
N PHE A 51 -8.51 12.51 12.42
CA PHE A 51 -7.83 12.73 11.14
C PHE A 51 -7.38 11.40 10.52
N PHE A 52 -6.74 10.50 11.28
CA PHE A 52 -6.33 9.19 10.81
C PHE A 52 -7.51 8.35 10.34
N SER A 53 -8.58 8.30 11.13
CA SER A 53 -9.79 7.55 10.81
C SER A 53 -10.43 8.02 9.50
N VAL A 54 -10.58 9.33 9.32
CA VAL A 54 -11.15 9.92 8.10
C VAL A 54 -10.20 9.74 6.91
N ASN A 55 -8.90 9.97 7.11
CA ASN A 55 -7.92 9.83 6.04
C ASN A 55 -7.86 8.39 5.53
N ALA A 56 -7.69 7.41 6.44
CA ALA A 56 -7.64 5.98 6.15
C ALA A 56 -8.91 5.44 5.48
N ALA A 57 -10.05 6.12 5.65
CA ALA A 57 -11.31 5.74 5.03
C ALA A 57 -11.34 5.93 3.49
N PHE A 58 -10.39 6.64 2.88
CA PHE A 58 -10.41 6.81 1.41
C PHE A 58 -9.05 6.94 0.72
N PHE A 59 -8.02 7.49 1.35
CA PHE A 59 -6.86 8.00 0.60
C PHE A 59 -6.13 6.92 -0.23
N MET A 60 -5.83 5.76 0.37
CA MET A 60 -5.20 4.64 -0.35
C MET A 60 -6.11 4.04 -1.41
N SER A 61 -7.40 3.89 -1.11
CA SER A 61 -8.41 3.40 -2.06
C SER A 61 -8.51 4.32 -3.29
N MET A 62 -8.39 5.64 -3.10
CA MET A 62 -8.33 6.59 -4.20
C MET A 62 -7.06 6.44 -5.04
N PHE A 63 -5.90 6.15 -4.44
CA PHE A 63 -4.69 5.82 -5.19
C PHE A 63 -4.83 4.54 -6.01
N PHE A 64 -5.46 3.50 -5.44
CA PHE A 64 -5.77 2.27 -6.17
C PHE A 64 -6.74 2.53 -7.33
N PHE A 65 -7.78 3.31 -7.11
CA PHE A 65 -8.73 3.72 -8.16
C PHE A 65 -8.07 4.48 -9.30
N LEU A 66 -7.27 5.50 -8.98
CA LEU A 66 -6.51 6.23 -9.99
C LEU A 66 -5.57 5.29 -10.76
N SER A 67 -4.94 4.35 -10.08
CA SER A 67 -4.04 3.38 -10.69
C SER A 67 -4.77 2.41 -11.62
N ALA A 68 -5.93 1.90 -11.20
CA ALA A 68 -6.80 1.02 -11.97
C ALA A 68 -7.39 1.73 -13.20
N TYR A 69 -7.86 2.97 -13.05
CA TYR A 69 -8.44 3.76 -14.14
C TYR A 69 -7.51 3.85 -15.36
N PHE A 70 -6.21 4.07 -15.14
CA PHE A 70 -5.23 4.16 -16.24
C PHE A 70 -4.63 2.81 -16.66
N LEU A 71 -4.90 1.71 -15.95
CA LEU A 71 -4.27 0.42 -16.17
C LEU A 71 -4.64 -0.20 -17.54
N PRO A 72 -5.94 -0.32 -17.93
CA PRO A 72 -6.33 -0.89 -19.21
C PRO A 72 -5.79 -0.12 -20.41
N GLN A 73 -5.83 1.22 -20.35
CA GLN A 73 -5.33 2.06 -21.43
C GLN A 73 -3.80 1.95 -21.56
N SER A 74 -3.08 1.87 -20.44
CA SER A 74 -1.63 1.74 -20.42
C SER A 74 -1.16 0.42 -21.02
N ILE A 75 -1.82 -0.70 -20.68
CA ILE A 75 -1.48 -2.01 -21.23
C ILE A 75 -1.89 -2.13 -22.70
N SER A 76 -3.05 -1.61 -23.10
CA SER A 76 -3.54 -1.62 -24.49
C SER A 76 -2.60 -0.85 -25.41
N ARG A 77 -2.07 0.30 -24.95
CA ARG A 77 -1.12 1.13 -25.72
C ARG A 77 0.25 0.48 -25.89
N LYS A 78 0.74 -0.27 -24.90
CA LYS A 78 2.12 -0.79 -24.88
C LYS A 78 2.23 -2.28 -25.23
N GLY A 79 1.14 -3.03 -25.10
CA GLY A 79 1.14 -4.49 -25.04
C GLY A 79 1.60 -5.03 -23.67
N PRO A 80 1.16 -6.24 -23.29
CA PRO A 80 1.36 -6.79 -21.93
C PRO A 80 2.85 -6.95 -21.57
N LYS A 81 3.67 -7.50 -22.47
CA LYS A 81 5.11 -7.72 -22.21
C LYS A 81 5.86 -6.43 -21.93
N ARG A 82 5.70 -5.41 -22.79
CA ARG A 82 6.40 -4.12 -22.66
C ARG A 82 5.86 -3.34 -21.46
N PHE A 83 4.56 -3.34 -21.24
CA PHE A 83 3.93 -2.74 -20.07
C PHE A 83 4.52 -3.30 -18.77
N LEU A 84 4.59 -4.64 -18.64
CA LEU A 84 5.08 -5.29 -17.44
C LEU A 84 6.58 -5.04 -17.23
N LYS A 85 7.40 -5.11 -18.28
CA LYS A 85 8.84 -4.78 -18.20
C LYS A 85 9.06 -3.35 -17.69
N GLU A 86 8.34 -2.37 -18.26
CA GLU A 86 8.47 -0.96 -17.83
C GLU A 86 7.99 -0.75 -16.38
N ARG A 87 6.94 -1.46 -15.95
CA ARG A 87 6.45 -1.43 -14.56
C ARG A 87 7.46 -2.06 -13.59
N LEU A 88 8.01 -3.23 -13.92
CA LEU A 88 9.02 -3.92 -13.12
C LEU A 88 10.27 -3.06 -12.93
N ILE A 89 10.73 -2.37 -13.98
CA ILE A 89 11.89 -1.48 -13.86
C ILE A 89 11.54 -0.26 -13.00
N ARG A 90 10.40 0.40 -13.23
CA ARG A 90 10.04 1.65 -12.55
C ARG A 90 9.58 1.48 -11.11
N ILE A 91 8.97 0.35 -10.78
CA ILE A 91 8.40 0.08 -9.44
C ILE A 91 9.23 -0.99 -8.73
N GLY A 92 9.60 -2.07 -9.42
CA GLY A 92 10.36 -3.17 -8.83
C GLY A 92 11.77 -2.77 -8.39
N ILE A 93 12.49 -1.93 -9.16
CA ILE A 93 13.82 -1.46 -8.74
C ILE A 93 13.72 -0.60 -7.45
N PRO A 94 12.88 0.45 -7.37
CA PRO A 94 12.70 1.18 -6.12
C PRO A 94 12.20 0.31 -4.96
N LEU A 95 11.32 -0.65 -5.23
CA LEU A 95 10.82 -1.58 -4.22
C LEU A 95 11.94 -2.45 -3.64
N LEU A 96 12.80 -3.02 -4.49
CA LEU A 96 13.95 -3.82 -4.07
C LEU A 96 14.99 -2.99 -3.32
N LEU A 97 15.28 -1.78 -3.80
CA LEU A 97 16.19 -0.87 -3.09
C LEU A 97 15.63 -0.52 -1.71
N GLY A 98 14.34 -0.23 -1.63
CA GLY A 98 13.64 0.02 -0.39
C GLY A 98 13.72 -1.16 0.56
N PHE A 99 13.36 -2.35 0.09
CA PHE A 99 13.36 -3.59 0.87
C PHE A 99 14.75 -4.04 1.33
N LEU A 100 15.78 -3.96 0.46
CA LEU A 100 17.12 -4.47 0.77
C LEU A 100 17.99 -3.47 1.52
N VAL A 101 17.71 -2.16 1.42
CA VAL A 101 18.58 -1.10 1.95
C VAL A 101 17.82 -0.19 2.92
N ILE A 102 16.75 0.46 2.46
CA ILE A 102 16.10 1.52 3.24
C ILE A 102 15.40 0.96 4.48
N ILE A 103 14.57 -0.07 4.33
CA ILE A 103 13.82 -0.67 5.44
C ILE A 103 14.77 -1.29 6.47
N PRO A 104 15.76 -2.12 6.11
CA PRO A 104 16.68 -2.70 7.10
C PRO A 104 17.46 -1.65 7.88
N ILE A 105 17.89 -0.56 7.23
CA ILE A 105 18.57 0.55 7.91
C ILE A 105 17.60 1.23 8.90
N LEU A 106 16.40 1.57 8.45
CA LEU A 106 15.38 2.21 9.29
C LEU A 106 15.02 1.33 10.50
N MET A 107 14.79 0.04 10.26
CA MET A 107 14.41 -0.93 11.28
C MET A 107 15.58 -1.23 12.24
N TYR A 108 16.83 -1.20 11.77
CA TYR A 108 18.00 -1.29 12.64
C TYR A 108 18.15 -0.06 13.54
N LEU A 109 17.94 1.14 13.00
CA LEU A 109 17.94 2.37 13.81
C LEU A 109 16.80 2.32 14.85
N TYR A 110 15.64 1.81 14.46
CA TYR A 110 14.55 1.54 15.40
C TYR A 110 14.96 0.54 16.49
N TYR A 111 15.57 -0.58 16.10
CA TYR A 111 16.04 -1.63 17.00
C TYR A 111 17.01 -1.10 18.07
N ILE A 112 18.02 -0.30 17.70
CA ILE A 112 19.05 0.14 18.64
C ILE A 112 18.65 1.35 19.51
N ASN A 113 17.68 2.17 19.07
CA ASN A 113 17.30 3.41 19.76
C ASN A 113 15.99 3.30 20.55
N PHE A 114 15.08 2.43 20.13
CA PHE A 114 13.71 2.40 20.64
C PHE A 114 13.20 1.00 21.00
N ARG A 115 14.03 -0.04 20.82
CA ARG A 115 13.73 -1.36 21.36
C ARG A 115 14.69 -1.68 22.50
N ASP A 116 14.16 -2.26 23.56
CA ASP A 116 14.93 -2.65 24.75
C ASP A 116 15.75 -3.93 24.52
N TYR A 117 16.59 -3.93 23.50
CA TYR A 117 17.52 -5.02 23.18
C TYR A 117 18.96 -4.57 23.32
N GLU A 118 19.83 -5.55 23.60
CA GLU A 118 21.27 -5.33 23.52
C GLU A 118 21.68 -4.91 22.09
N PRO A 119 22.43 -3.80 21.94
CA PRO A 119 22.89 -3.37 20.63
C PRO A 119 23.77 -4.43 19.97
N ILE A 120 23.37 -4.85 18.76
CA ILE A 120 24.15 -5.74 17.90
C ILE A 120 24.66 -4.98 16.69
N SER A 121 25.65 -5.53 15.98
CA SER A 121 26.10 -4.92 14.72
C SER A 121 25.00 -4.97 13.65
N PHE A 122 25.00 -3.98 12.75
CA PHE A 122 24.06 -3.93 11.63
C PHE A 122 24.03 -5.24 10.84
N PHE A 123 25.20 -5.83 10.56
CA PHE A 123 25.27 -7.09 9.82
C PHE A 123 24.58 -8.25 10.57
N SER A 124 24.78 -8.35 11.89
CA SER A 124 24.10 -9.36 12.70
C SER A 124 22.58 -9.14 12.70
N TYR A 125 22.14 -7.90 12.85
CA TYR A 125 20.73 -7.54 12.75
C TYR A 125 20.15 -7.91 11.38
N TYR A 126 20.82 -7.53 10.29
CA TYR A 126 20.38 -7.75 8.92
C TYR A 126 20.15 -9.23 8.61
N VAL A 127 21.06 -10.10 9.04
CA VAL A 127 20.99 -11.54 8.75
C VAL A 127 20.05 -12.26 9.72
N ASN A 128 20.21 -12.04 11.02
CA ASN A 128 19.55 -12.86 12.03
C ASN A 128 18.14 -12.36 12.37
N ILE A 129 17.91 -11.05 12.31
CA ILE A 129 16.65 -10.42 12.74
C ILE A 129 15.82 -9.98 11.53
N PHE A 130 16.41 -9.26 10.58
CA PHE A 130 15.68 -8.79 9.40
C PHE A 130 15.30 -9.96 8.48
N PHE A 131 16.24 -10.84 8.13
CA PHE A 131 15.93 -12.05 7.33
C PHE A 131 15.49 -13.26 8.16
N GLY A 132 15.55 -13.18 9.49
CA GLY A 132 15.07 -14.27 10.36
C GLY A 132 15.89 -15.55 10.31
N LEU A 133 17.19 -15.49 9.98
CA LEU A 133 18.06 -16.68 10.08
C LEU A 133 18.43 -17.03 11.52
N GLY A 134 18.17 -16.14 12.47
CA GLY A 134 18.30 -16.38 13.91
C GLY A 134 17.01 -16.92 14.52
N ASN A 135 17.06 -17.19 15.83
CA ASN A 135 15.87 -17.55 16.59
C ASN A 135 15.09 -16.30 16.99
N GLU A 136 13.76 -16.42 17.04
CA GLU A 136 12.86 -15.39 17.55
C GLU A 136 13.19 -15.10 19.02
N PRO A 137 13.49 -13.84 19.40
CA PRO A 137 13.65 -13.46 20.79
C PRO A 137 12.35 -13.69 21.56
N SER A 138 12.43 -14.24 22.78
CA SER A 138 11.25 -14.52 23.61
C SER A 138 10.43 -13.27 23.99
N ASN A 139 11.05 -12.09 23.95
CA ASN A 139 10.46 -10.79 24.22
C ASN A 139 10.38 -9.94 22.95
N TRP A 140 10.02 -10.53 21.80
CA TRP A 140 9.91 -9.82 20.53
C TRP A 140 8.92 -8.64 20.61
N SER A 141 9.41 -7.43 20.30
CA SER A 141 8.66 -6.16 20.32
C SER A 141 8.54 -5.53 18.94
N GLY A 142 9.05 -6.20 17.90
CA GLY A 142 8.90 -5.76 16.52
C GLY A 142 7.47 -5.99 16.00
N PRO A 143 7.07 -5.27 14.95
CA PRO A 143 5.72 -5.37 14.38
C PRO A 143 5.43 -6.73 13.73
N SER A 144 6.48 -7.46 13.32
CA SER A 144 6.41 -8.83 12.80
C SER A 144 7.71 -9.56 13.12
N TRP A 145 7.67 -10.87 13.29
CA TRP A 145 8.88 -11.70 13.25
C TRP A 145 8.91 -12.54 11.95
N PRO A 146 10.03 -12.54 11.20
CA PRO A 146 11.15 -11.61 11.30
C PRO A 146 10.75 -10.17 10.95
N ASP A 147 11.69 -9.22 11.11
CA ASP A 147 11.50 -7.81 10.69
C ASP A 147 11.43 -7.64 9.15
N MET A 148 11.32 -8.73 8.40
CA MET A 148 11.24 -8.79 6.93
C MET A 148 9.95 -8.14 6.42
N GLN A 149 10.02 -6.83 6.18
CA GLN A 149 8.87 -6.05 5.73
C GLN A 149 9.18 -5.07 4.59
N PHE A 150 8.14 -4.67 3.88
CA PHE A 150 8.16 -3.56 2.92
C PHE A 150 7.84 -2.22 3.58
N GLY A 151 7.35 -2.22 4.82
CA GLY A 151 6.91 -1.02 5.52
C GLY A 151 5.93 -0.23 4.64
N HIS A 152 6.15 1.06 4.51
CA HIS A 152 5.31 1.95 3.69
C HIS A 152 5.35 1.69 2.17
N LEU A 153 6.20 0.76 1.69
CA LEU A 153 6.30 0.40 0.27
C LEU A 153 5.27 -0.66 -0.16
N TRP A 154 4.46 -1.19 0.77
CA TRP A 154 3.41 -2.18 0.48
C TRP A 154 2.50 -1.75 -0.69
N PHE A 155 2.22 -0.45 -0.85
CA PHE A 155 1.41 0.04 -1.96
C PHE A 155 2.06 -0.23 -3.33
N LEU A 156 3.38 -0.03 -3.44
CA LEU A 156 4.13 -0.30 -4.66
C LEU A 156 4.17 -1.80 -4.98
N GLU A 157 4.29 -2.63 -3.95
CA GLU A 157 4.18 -4.09 -4.08
C GLU A 157 2.82 -4.47 -4.68
N HIS A 158 1.71 -3.98 -4.11
CA HIS A 158 0.37 -4.27 -4.62
C HIS A 158 0.17 -3.78 -6.05
N LEU A 159 0.65 -2.59 -6.40
CA LEU A 159 0.60 -2.11 -7.78
C LEU A 159 1.32 -3.05 -8.75
N LEU A 160 2.42 -3.67 -8.31
CA LEU A 160 3.15 -4.63 -9.12
C LEU A 160 2.40 -5.96 -9.24
N VAL A 161 1.87 -6.49 -8.13
CA VAL A 161 1.02 -7.69 -8.11
C VAL A 161 -0.17 -7.51 -9.05
N TYR A 162 -0.89 -6.40 -8.91
CA TYR A 162 -2.04 -6.12 -9.76
C TYR A 162 -1.67 -5.91 -11.23
N ALA A 163 -0.52 -5.29 -11.51
CA ALA A 163 -0.02 -5.16 -12.88
C ALA A 163 0.31 -6.53 -13.49
N VAL A 164 0.87 -7.47 -12.72
CA VAL A 164 1.13 -8.86 -13.15
C VAL A 164 -0.20 -9.57 -13.42
N VAL A 165 -1.11 -9.60 -12.45
CA VAL A 165 -2.42 -10.26 -12.56
C VAL A 165 -3.17 -9.75 -13.79
N PHE A 166 -3.24 -8.43 -13.98
CA PHE A 166 -3.93 -7.83 -15.11
C PHE A 166 -3.22 -8.10 -16.45
N SER A 167 -1.89 -8.15 -16.47
CA SER A 167 -1.13 -8.52 -17.68
C SER A 167 -1.32 -9.97 -18.08
N VAL A 168 -1.36 -10.88 -17.12
CA VAL A 168 -1.64 -12.30 -17.35
C VAL A 168 -3.08 -12.47 -17.84
N TRP A 169 -4.04 -11.82 -17.17
CA TRP A 169 -5.44 -11.83 -17.58
C TRP A 169 -5.63 -11.35 -19.02
N THR A 170 -5.05 -10.21 -19.39
CA THR A 170 -5.15 -9.66 -20.75
C THR A 170 -4.44 -10.49 -21.80
N PHE A 171 -3.38 -11.22 -21.44
CA PHE A 171 -2.71 -12.17 -22.32
C PHE A 171 -3.63 -13.32 -22.71
N PHE A 172 -4.41 -13.85 -21.77
CA PHE A 172 -5.33 -14.97 -22.02
C PHE A 172 -6.69 -14.55 -22.58
N THR A 173 -7.17 -13.34 -22.26
CA THR A 173 -8.56 -12.96 -22.58
C THR A 173 -8.74 -12.27 -23.93
N SER A 174 -7.67 -11.91 -24.65
CA SER A 174 -7.61 -11.46 -26.07
C SER A 174 -8.82 -10.67 -26.62
N LYS A 175 -9.52 -9.92 -25.76
CA LYS A 175 -10.65 -9.09 -26.17
C LYS A 175 -10.28 -7.66 -25.82
N LYS A 176 -10.13 -6.86 -26.88
CA LYS A 176 -10.07 -5.41 -26.84
C LYS A 176 -11.43 -4.84 -26.37
N THR A 177 -11.90 -5.19 -25.19
CA THR A 177 -13.12 -4.62 -24.64
C THR A 177 -12.78 -3.41 -23.79
N THR A 178 -12.35 -2.34 -24.46
CA THR A 178 -12.62 -0.99 -23.96
C THR A 178 -14.03 -0.63 -24.41
N LYS A 179 -15.06 -1.33 -23.90
CA LYS A 179 -16.40 -0.77 -24.00
C LYS A 179 -16.35 0.52 -23.19
N LYS A 180 -16.45 1.67 -23.85
CA LYS A 180 -16.67 2.92 -23.15
C LYS A 180 -17.96 2.75 -22.36
N PHE A 181 -17.88 2.99 -21.06
CA PHE A 181 -19.08 3.09 -20.25
C PHE A 181 -19.82 4.35 -20.70
N ASP A 182 -20.93 4.16 -21.39
CA ASP A 182 -21.75 5.23 -21.99
C ASP A 182 -23.00 5.54 -21.15
N GLY A 183 -23.08 4.96 -19.95
CA GLY A 183 -24.20 5.14 -19.03
C GLY A 183 -23.98 6.30 -18.08
N ASN A 184 -25.07 6.96 -17.68
CA ASN A 184 -25.03 7.82 -16.50
C ASN A 184 -24.98 6.93 -15.24
N ILE A 185 -23.98 7.15 -14.39
CA ILE A 185 -23.90 6.51 -13.07
C ILE A 185 -25.05 7.08 -12.23
N LYS A 186 -25.96 6.21 -11.81
CA LYS A 186 -27.11 6.60 -10.99
C LYS A 186 -26.70 6.63 -9.52
N VAL A 187 -27.27 7.56 -8.75
CA VAL A 187 -26.94 7.75 -7.32
C VAL A 187 -27.06 6.46 -6.52
N TYR A 188 -28.08 5.63 -6.77
CA TYR A 188 -28.24 4.36 -6.06
C TYR A 188 -27.11 3.36 -6.33
N GLN A 189 -26.42 3.44 -7.48
CA GLN A 189 -25.27 2.58 -7.78
C GLN A 189 -24.07 2.97 -6.91
N ILE A 190 -23.87 4.27 -6.70
CA ILE A 190 -22.83 4.79 -5.80
C ILE A 190 -23.17 4.43 -4.35
N LEU A 191 -24.42 4.65 -3.93
CA LEU A 191 -24.86 4.33 -2.57
C LEU A 191 -24.81 2.83 -2.28
N SER A 192 -25.19 1.97 -3.24
CA SER A 192 -25.08 0.52 -3.08
C SER A 192 -23.63 0.05 -3.02
N LEU A 193 -22.74 0.57 -3.87
CA LEU A 193 -21.31 0.29 -3.78
C LEU A 193 -20.77 0.70 -2.41
N TRP A 194 -21.07 1.92 -1.98
CA TRP A 194 -20.65 2.43 -0.67
C TRP A 194 -21.14 1.54 0.47
N LEU A 195 -22.42 1.16 0.46
CA LEU A 195 -23.01 0.30 1.49
C LEU A 195 -22.37 -1.09 1.50
N VAL A 196 -22.20 -1.71 0.34
CA VAL A 196 -21.59 -3.04 0.21
C VAL A 196 -20.14 -3.02 0.67
N VAL A 197 -19.34 -2.07 0.18
CA VAL A 197 -17.93 -1.94 0.60
C VAL A 197 -17.83 -1.70 2.10
N SER A 198 -18.69 -0.85 2.66
CA SER A 198 -18.72 -0.57 4.10
C SER A 198 -19.08 -1.81 4.92
N LEU A 199 -20.12 -2.55 4.52
CA LEU A 199 -20.57 -3.77 5.20
C LEU A 199 -19.51 -4.87 5.14
N VAL A 200 -18.94 -5.13 3.97
CA VAL A 200 -17.91 -6.17 3.80
C VAL A 200 -16.64 -5.79 4.58
N THR A 201 -16.24 -4.52 4.55
CA THR A 201 -15.09 -4.03 5.34
C THR A 201 -15.36 -4.19 6.83
N PHE A 202 -16.55 -3.81 7.31
CA PHE A 202 -16.95 -3.98 8.71
C PHE A 202 -16.89 -5.45 9.15
N ILE A 203 -17.49 -6.35 8.37
CA ILE A 203 -17.48 -7.79 8.68
C ILE A 203 -16.06 -8.34 8.69
N THR A 204 -15.22 -7.94 7.72
CA THR A 204 -13.82 -8.39 7.65
C THR A 204 -13.05 -7.96 8.90
N ARG A 205 -13.30 -6.74 9.39
CA ARG A 205 -12.63 -6.20 10.59
C ARG A 205 -13.03 -6.84 11.92
N ILE A 206 -14.11 -7.63 11.95
CA ILE A 206 -14.45 -8.47 13.12
C ILE A 206 -13.39 -9.56 13.31
N TRP A 207 -12.86 -10.09 12.20
CA TRP A 207 -11.91 -11.21 12.20
C TRP A 207 -10.47 -10.76 11.99
N PHE A 208 -10.26 -9.63 11.30
CA PHE A 208 -8.95 -9.08 10.97
C PHE A 208 -8.80 -7.66 11.55
N PRO A 209 -8.06 -7.50 12.67
CA PRO A 209 -7.79 -6.19 13.25
C PRO A 209 -7.04 -5.27 12.29
N ILE A 210 -7.26 -3.95 12.45
CA ILE A 210 -6.46 -2.91 11.80
C ILE A 210 -5.04 -2.94 12.40
N ASP A 211 -4.05 -2.56 11.61
CA ASP A 211 -2.61 -2.60 11.90
C ASP A 211 -2.02 -4.01 12.05
N HIS A 212 -2.77 -5.04 11.68
CA HIS A 212 -2.28 -6.41 11.66
C HIS A 212 -1.85 -6.84 10.25
N TRP A 213 -0.56 -6.72 9.98
CA TRP A 213 0.05 -7.07 8.70
C TRP A 213 0.45 -8.54 8.65
N THR A 214 0.15 -9.19 7.53
CA THR A 214 0.52 -10.59 7.28
C THR A 214 1.23 -10.74 5.95
N ALA A 215 2.20 -11.64 5.89
CA ALA A 215 2.87 -11.98 4.63
C ALA A 215 2.03 -13.01 3.86
N PHE A 216 1.05 -12.55 3.09
CA PHE A 216 0.28 -13.41 2.21
C PHE A 216 1.19 -14.03 1.14
N LEU A 217 1.12 -15.34 0.96
CA LEU A 217 2.05 -16.12 0.12
C LEU A 217 3.54 -15.96 0.51
N GLY A 218 3.83 -15.54 1.76
CA GLY A 218 5.18 -15.43 2.31
C GLY A 218 5.93 -14.15 1.96
N PHE A 219 5.37 -13.27 1.13
CA PHE A 219 6.02 -11.99 0.80
C PHE A 219 5.04 -10.84 0.58
N ILE A 220 3.80 -11.09 0.15
CA ILE A 220 2.82 -10.03 -0.14
C ILE A 220 2.30 -9.46 1.17
N GLN A 221 2.82 -8.31 1.57
CA GLN A 221 2.43 -7.70 2.83
C GLN A 221 1.01 -7.17 2.74
N THR A 222 0.08 -7.87 3.40
CA THR A 222 -1.35 -7.62 3.28
C THR A 222 -1.94 -7.35 4.64
N GLU A 223 -2.63 -6.22 4.73
CA GLU A 223 -3.51 -5.88 5.84
C GLU A 223 -4.95 -6.24 5.46
N PHE A 224 -5.40 -7.44 5.86
CA PHE A 224 -6.70 -7.98 5.45
C PHE A 224 -7.89 -7.09 5.84
N ALA A 225 -7.75 -6.29 6.91
CA ALA A 225 -8.72 -5.31 7.37
C ALA A 225 -9.12 -4.26 6.30
N HIS A 226 -8.27 -4.03 5.30
CA HIS A 226 -8.50 -3.05 4.23
C HIS A 226 -8.65 -3.67 2.83
N VAL A 227 -8.41 -4.97 2.66
CA VAL A 227 -8.50 -5.66 1.37
C VAL A 227 -9.84 -5.44 0.65
N PRO A 228 -11.02 -5.57 1.31
CA PRO A 228 -12.30 -5.34 0.63
C PRO A 228 -12.39 -3.94 0.01
N GLN A 229 -11.89 -2.94 0.73
CA GLN A 229 -11.88 -1.57 0.28
C GLN A 229 -10.93 -1.35 -0.90
N TYR A 230 -9.70 -1.85 -0.81
CA TYR A 230 -8.67 -1.66 -1.84
C TYR A 230 -8.99 -2.40 -3.13
N VAL A 231 -9.49 -3.64 -3.04
CA VAL A 231 -9.87 -4.44 -4.21
C VAL A 231 -11.07 -3.82 -4.92
N SER A 232 -12.08 -3.35 -4.18
CA SER A 232 -13.28 -2.73 -4.76
C SER A 232 -13.00 -1.44 -5.52
N PHE A 233 -11.92 -0.74 -5.16
CA PHE A 233 -11.49 0.47 -5.86
C PHE A 233 -10.51 0.16 -7.00
N PHE A 234 -9.98 -1.07 -7.09
CA PHE A 234 -9.06 -1.46 -8.15
C PHE A 234 -9.71 -2.21 -9.33
N VAL A 235 -10.84 -2.89 -9.09
CA VAL A 235 -11.59 -3.67 -10.09
C VAL A 235 -12.71 -2.82 -10.70
#